data_AF-A0AAU1S6Z4-F1
#
_entry.id   AF-A0AAU1S6Z4-F1
#
_cell.length_a   1.000
_cell.length_b   1.000
_cell.length_c   1.000
_cell.angle_alpha   90.00
_cell.angle_beta   90.00
_cell.angle_gamma   90.00
#
_symmetry.space_group_name_H-M   'P 1'
#
loop_
_entity.id
_entity.type
_entity.pdbx_description
1 polymer ?
#
loop_
_entity_poly.entity_id
_entity_poly.type
_entity_poly.pdbx_seq_one_letter_code
_entity_poly.pdbx_strand_id
1 'polypeptide(L)'
;MSSGQWSTHGVELGSRSAIKRFRGEHREQAEREWRALTLLARYAPGLAPEPWEADLDAPEPTVVMSRLSGDPLRGRSLDDGHIKALAATLSRLYVAVPPDALAAVPRRPGHQQQLIAQIRSWTPQTQAQAGDEVSRAVNRGPAWLDDSGMETADQPDVPPVFGPGDGNLANYL
;
A
#
# COMPACT_ATOMS: atom_id res chain seq x y z
N MET A 1 11.02 -7.99 25.71
CA MET A 1 10.35 -9.02 24.90
C MET A 1 10.50 -8.62 23.45
N SER A 2 11.34 -9.34 22.70
CA SER A 2 11.63 -9.04 21.30
C SER A 2 10.42 -9.40 20.45
N SER A 3 9.72 -8.41 19.91
CA SER A 3 8.63 -8.61 18.95
C SER A 3 9.23 -9.13 17.64
N GLY A 4 9.01 -10.41 17.37
CA GLY A 4 9.47 -11.09 16.16
C GLY A 4 9.03 -10.37 14.88
N GLN A 5 10.01 -9.74 14.23
CA GLN A 5 10.35 -9.77 12.81
C GLN A 5 9.22 -10.05 11.77
N TRP A 6 8.21 -9.18 11.69
CA TRP A 6 7.30 -9.09 10.52
C TRP A 6 7.41 -7.78 9.75
N SER A 7 8.35 -6.91 10.12
CA SER A 7 8.49 -5.60 9.51
C SER A 7 9.68 -5.60 8.55
N THR A 8 9.44 -5.16 7.30
CA THR A 8 10.50 -4.96 6.30
C THR A 8 11.45 -3.80 6.66
N HIS A 9 11.11 -3.03 7.69
CA HIS A 9 11.87 -1.90 8.20
C HIS A 9 11.73 -1.76 9.73
N GLY A 10 12.70 -1.16 10.41
CA GLY A 10 12.53 -0.68 11.78
C GLY A 10 11.66 0.58 11.81
N VAL A 11 10.84 0.75 12.85
CA VAL A 11 10.10 1.99 13.09
C VAL A 11 10.44 2.50 14.49
N GLU A 12 10.91 3.73 14.57
CA GLU A 12 11.18 4.44 15.83
C GLU A 12 10.20 5.61 15.93
N LEU A 13 9.43 5.67 17.04
CA LEU A 13 8.45 6.73 17.26
C LEU A 13 8.96 7.69 18.33
N GLY A 14 9.26 8.92 17.92
CA GLY A 14 9.53 10.05 18.81
C GLY A 14 8.24 10.73 19.28
N SER A 15 8.38 11.82 20.04
CA SER A 15 7.23 12.63 20.47
C SER A 15 6.54 13.33 19.29
N ARG A 16 7.32 13.75 18.28
CA ARG A 16 6.81 14.47 17.09
C ARG A 16 7.21 13.85 15.77
N SER A 17 8.09 12.86 15.77
CA SER A 17 8.61 12.21 14.56
C SER A 17 8.31 10.72 14.56
N ALA A 18 8.26 10.16 13.35
CA ALA A 18 8.42 8.75 13.09
C ALA A 18 9.62 8.56 12.16
N ILE A 19 10.48 7.60 12.46
CA ILE A 19 11.64 7.24 11.65
C ILE A 19 11.43 5.83 11.13
N LYS A 20 11.43 5.66 9.81
CA LYS A 20 11.50 4.35 9.16
C LYS A 20 12.94 4.07 8.75
N ARG A 21 13.49 2.95 9.20
CA ARG A 21 14.83 2.46 8.84
C ARG A 21 14.71 1.20 8.02
N PHE A 22 15.07 1.27 6.75
CA PHE A 22 14.97 0.18 5.81
C PHE A 22 16.27 -0.63 5.80
N ARG A 23 16.15 -1.92 5.54
CA ARG A 23 17.34 -2.75 5.27
C ARG A 23 17.94 -2.37 3.91
N GLY A 24 19.23 -2.58 3.72
CA GLY A 24 19.94 -2.19 2.50
C GLY A 24 19.33 -2.76 1.22
N GLU A 25 18.85 -4.01 1.26
CA GLU A 25 18.14 -4.68 0.16
C GLU A 25 16.74 -4.12 -0.14
N HIS A 26 16.28 -3.14 0.64
CA HIS A 26 14.97 -2.52 0.53
C HIS A 26 15.04 -1.02 0.21
N ARG A 27 16.14 -0.53 -0.37
CA ARG A 27 16.30 0.88 -0.78
C ARG A 27 15.16 1.41 -1.64
N GLU A 28 14.68 0.62 -2.61
CA GLU A 28 13.54 1.03 -3.43
C GLU A 28 12.26 1.25 -2.61
N GLN A 29 12.08 0.57 -1.48
CA GLN A 29 10.94 0.83 -0.58
C GLN A 29 11.07 2.21 0.07
N ALA A 30 12.28 2.59 0.51
CA ALA A 30 12.56 3.91 1.09
C ALA A 30 12.34 5.03 0.06
N GLU A 31 12.83 4.85 -1.17
CA GLU A 31 12.61 5.82 -2.25
C GLU A 31 11.13 6.00 -2.58
N ARG A 32 10.35 4.91 -2.60
CA ARG A 32 8.90 4.96 -2.81
C ARG A 32 8.18 5.68 -1.68
N GLU A 33 8.54 5.38 -0.43
CA GLU A 33 7.98 6.06 0.75
C GLU A 33 8.26 7.56 0.68
N TRP A 34 9.52 7.95 0.46
CA TRP A 34 9.91 9.36 0.38
C TRP A 34 9.19 10.11 -0.74
N ARG A 35 9.13 9.50 -1.94
CA ARG A 35 8.40 10.06 -3.09
C ARG A 35 6.92 10.25 -2.76
N ALA A 36 6.29 9.26 -2.13
CA ALA A 36 4.89 9.31 -1.77
C ALA A 36 4.59 10.45 -0.77
N LEU A 37 5.38 10.55 0.31
CA LEU A 37 5.23 11.60 1.31
C LEU A 37 5.46 12.99 0.71
N THR A 38 6.46 13.14 -0.17
CA THR A 38 6.75 14.41 -0.85
C THR A 38 5.61 14.86 -1.75
N LEU A 39 5.02 13.94 -2.53
CA LEU A 39 3.86 14.24 -3.38
C LEU A 39 2.64 14.64 -2.54
N LEU A 40 2.37 13.92 -1.44
CA LEU A 40 1.23 14.21 -0.57
C LEU A 40 1.42 15.52 0.20
N ALA A 41 2.62 15.82 0.68
CA ALA A 41 2.90 17.11 1.31
C ALA A 41 2.67 18.28 0.36
N ARG A 42 3.01 18.11 -0.93
CA ARG A 42 2.83 19.14 -1.95
C ARG A 42 1.38 19.31 -2.38
N TYR A 43 0.67 18.22 -2.65
CA TYR A 43 -0.63 18.27 -3.33
C TYR A 43 -1.83 17.98 -2.42
N ALA A 44 -1.61 17.36 -1.27
CA ALA A 44 -2.66 17.09 -0.29
C ALA A 44 -2.14 17.17 1.15
N PRO A 45 -1.65 18.35 1.59
CA PRO A 45 -1.15 18.53 2.94
C PRO A 45 -2.20 18.10 3.98
N GLY A 46 -1.71 17.42 5.03
CA GLY A 46 -2.53 16.85 6.10
C GLY A 46 -3.19 15.50 5.81
N LEU A 47 -3.03 14.91 4.61
CA LEU A 47 -3.50 13.53 4.36
C LEU A 47 -2.55 12.43 4.85
N ALA A 48 -1.28 12.76 5.03
CA ALA A 48 -0.22 11.82 5.39
C ALA A 48 0.80 12.53 6.29
N PRO A 49 1.73 11.78 6.92
CA PRO A 49 2.87 12.37 7.59
C PRO A 49 3.60 13.39 6.70
N GLU A 50 4.06 14.48 7.30
CA GLU A 50 4.88 15.46 6.61
C GLU A 50 6.30 14.89 6.49
N PRO A 51 6.90 14.87 5.28
CA PRO A 51 8.28 14.47 5.11
C PRO A 51 9.19 15.53 5.71
N TRP A 52 10.15 15.12 6.55
CA TRP A 52 11.13 16.03 7.15
C TRP A 52 12.52 15.83 6.57
N GLU A 53 13.00 14.59 6.49
CA GLU A 53 14.33 14.26 5.99
C GLU A 53 14.37 12.81 5.48
N ALA A 54 15.27 12.53 4.54
CA ALA A 54 15.60 11.16 4.16
C ALA A 54 17.09 11.04 3.83
N ASP A 55 17.71 9.95 4.29
CA ASP A 55 19.02 9.50 3.86
C ASP A 55 18.83 8.19 3.09
N LEU A 56 18.70 8.29 1.77
CA LEU A 56 18.41 7.16 0.89
C LEU A 56 19.67 6.39 0.47
N ASP A 57 20.83 7.05 0.56
CA ASP A 57 22.12 6.51 0.13
C ASP A 57 22.85 5.76 1.24
N ALA A 58 22.44 5.94 2.51
CA ALA A 58 22.93 5.16 3.63
C ALA A 58 22.90 3.63 3.38
N PRO A 59 23.77 2.86 4.06
CA PRO A 59 23.70 1.40 4.06
C PRO A 59 22.34 0.86 4.53
N GLU A 60 21.73 1.55 5.49
CA GLU A 60 20.35 1.34 5.92
C GLU A 60 19.57 2.64 5.70
N PRO A 61 18.83 2.76 4.57
CA PRO A 61 18.13 3.98 4.22
C PRO A 61 17.16 4.40 5.32
N THR A 62 17.04 5.71 5.55
CA THR A 62 16.13 6.26 6.55
C THR A 62 15.18 7.29 5.95
N VAL A 63 13.95 7.29 6.45
CA VAL A 63 12.95 8.32 6.17
C VAL A 63 12.40 8.83 7.50
N VAL A 64 12.51 10.13 7.72
CA VAL A 64 12.01 10.85 8.89
C VAL A 64 10.79 11.66 8.47
N MET A 65 9.70 11.49 9.22
CA MET A 65 8.42 12.14 8.95
C MET A 65 7.75 12.60 10.24
N SER A 66 6.74 13.47 10.13
CA SER A 66 5.95 13.87 11.29
C SER A 66 5.18 12.69 11.88
N ARG A 67 5.00 12.70 13.20
CA ARG A 67 4.14 11.74 13.89
C ARG A 67 2.71 12.24 13.85
N LEU A 68 1.82 11.44 13.29
CA LEU A 68 0.38 11.71 13.32
C LEU A 68 -0.19 11.37 14.70
N SER A 69 -1.17 12.16 15.13
CA SER A 69 -2.02 11.86 16.27
C SER A 69 -3.20 10.99 15.83
N GLY A 70 -3.73 10.16 16.73
CA GLY A 70 -4.84 9.25 16.46
C GLY A 70 -4.49 7.80 16.78
N ASP A 71 -5.51 6.94 16.70
CA ASP A 71 -5.40 5.52 17.02
C ASP A 71 -5.69 4.69 15.76
N PRO A 72 -4.85 3.71 15.40
CA PRO A 72 -5.10 2.89 14.22
C PRO A 72 -6.49 2.27 14.20
N LEU A 73 -7.17 2.29 13.05
CA LEU A 73 -8.48 1.67 12.86
C LEU A 73 -8.44 0.14 12.86
N ARG A 74 -7.26 -0.47 13.03
CA ARG A 74 -7.06 -1.93 13.10
C ARG A 74 -7.98 -2.56 14.16
N GLY A 75 -8.82 -3.49 13.71
CA GLY A 75 -9.69 -4.28 14.59
C GLY A 75 -10.83 -3.49 15.23
N ARG A 76 -11.05 -2.25 14.82
CA ARG A 76 -12.17 -1.43 15.31
C ARG A 76 -13.42 -1.70 14.50
N SER A 77 -14.58 -1.70 15.16
CA SER A 77 -15.87 -1.60 14.49
C SER A 77 -16.05 -0.15 14.01
N LEU A 78 -16.27 0.02 12.71
CA LEU A 78 -16.48 1.34 12.11
C LEU A 78 -17.96 1.66 12.07
N ASP A 79 -18.32 2.85 12.54
CA ASP A 79 -19.66 3.41 12.34
C ASP A 79 -19.75 4.18 11.01
N ASP A 80 -20.95 4.65 10.68
CA ASP A 80 -21.21 5.44 9.46
C ASP A 80 -20.33 6.69 9.35
N GLY A 81 -19.95 7.29 10.48
CA GLY A 81 -19.08 8.46 10.52
C GLY A 81 -17.66 8.11 10.07
N HIS A 82 -17.09 7.04 10.62
CA HIS A 82 -15.78 6.53 10.22
C HIS A 82 -15.75 6.10 8.76
N ILE A 83 -16.80 5.41 8.28
CA ILE A 83 -16.89 4.97 6.88
C ILE A 83 -16.93 6.18 5.93
N LYS A 84 -17.74 7.21 6.25
CA LYS A 84 -17.80 8.44 5.47
C LYS A 84 -16.46 9.19 5.46
N ALA A 85 -15.79 9.27 6.62
CA ALA A 85 -14.48 9.91 6.72
C ALA A 85 -13.40 9.18 5.92
N LEU A 86 -13.40 7.85 5.97
CA LEU A 86 -12.50 7.01 5.17
C LEU A 86 -12.75 7.19 3.67
N ALA A 87 -14.01 7.15 3.24
CA ALA A 87 -14.39 7.35 1.84
C ALA A 87 -14.00 8.74 1.33
N ALA A 88 -14.23 9.79 2.11
CA ALA A 88 -13.82 11.16 1.78
C ALA A 88 -12.28 11.30 1.69
N THR A 89 -11.56 10.67 2.63
CA THR A 89 -10.09 10.65 2.66
C THR A 89 -9.51 9.97 1.42
N LEU A 90 -10.03 8.80 1.06
CA LEU A 90 -9.61 8.06 -0.13
C LEU A 90 -9.96 8.80 -1.42
N SER A 91 -11.15 9.39 -1.49
CA SER A 91 -11.56 10.20 -2.65
C SER A 91 -10.60 11.36 -2.87
N ARG A 92 -10.22 12.06 -1.78
CA ARG A 92 -9.26 13.16 -1.83
C ARG A 92 -7.86 12.68 -2.22
N LEU A 93 -7.43 11.50 -1.73
CA LEU A 93 -6.15 10.90 -2.09
C LEU A 93 -6.07 10.57 -3.59
N TYR A 94 -7.11 9.93 -4.15
CA TYR A 94 -7.09 9.46 -5.54
C TYR A 94 -7.03 10.59 -6.57
N VAL A 95 -7.48 11.79 -6.21
CA VAL A 95 -7.46 12.98 -7.09
C VAL A 95 -6.39 14.01 -6.69
N ALA A 96 -5.60 13.73 -5.65
CA ALA A 96 -4.66 14.69 -5.08
C ALA A 96 -3.54 15.07 -6.06
N VAL A 97 -2.91 14.07 -6.69
CA VAL A 97 -1.73 14.28 -7.51
C VAL A 97 -2.16 14.62 -8.94
N PRO A 98 -1.75 15.77 -9.50
CA PRO A 98 -2.06 16.15 -10.88
C PRO A 98 -1.60 15.09 -11.91
N PRO A 99 -2.31 14.92 -13.04
CA PRO A 99 -2.00 13.85 -14.01
C PRO A 99 -0.57 13.88 -14.57
N ASP A 100 -0.02 15.08 -14.81
CA ASP A 100 1.35 15.29 -15.28
C ASP A 100 2.39 14.85 -14.25
N ALA A 101 2.17 15.21 -12.97
CA ALA A 101 3.01 14.76 -11.86
C ALA A 101 2.89 13.24 -11.65
N LEU A 102 1.68 12.68 -11.77
CA LEU A 102 1.44 11.24 -11.63
C LEU A 102 2.09 10.44 -12.76
N ALA A 103 2.08 10.95 -14.00
CA ALA A 103 2.71 10.28 -15.14
C ALA A 103 4.23 10.10 -14.97
N ALA A 104 4.88 10.94 -14.17
CA ALA A 104 6.30 10.83 -13.84
C ALA A 104 6.59 9.82 -12.70
N VAL A 105 5.56 9.30 -12.02
CA VAL A 105 5.74 8.33 -10.93
C VAL A 105 5.91 6.93 -11.50
N PRO A 106 6.97 6.19 -11.13
CA PRO A 106 7.12 4.80 -11.54
C PRO A 106 5.93 3.95 -11.09
N ARG A 107 5.43 3.08 -11.98
CA ARG A 107 4.34 2.16 -11.64
C ARG A 107 4.78 1.24 -10.50
N ARG A 108 3.94 1.12 -9.48
CA ARG A 108 4.16 0.19 -8.38
C ARG A 108 4.18 -1.26 -8.89
N PRO A 109 5.03 -2.14 -8.34
CA PRO A 109 4.88 -3.58 -8.50
C PRO A 109 3.47 -4.06 -8.08
N GLY A 110 2.97 -5.12 -8.72
CA GLY A 110 1.62 -5.63 -8.48
C GLY A 110 0.55 -4.84 -9.24
N HIS A 111 0.84 -4.43 -10.48
CA HIS A 111 -0.21 -3.97 -11.40
C HIS A 111 -1.06 -5.15 -11.90
N GLN A 112 -2.23 -4.87 -12.49
CA GLN A 112 -3.25 -5.86 -12.86
C GLN A 112 -2.68 -7.15 -13.47
N GLN A 113 -1.92 -7.05 -14.57
CA GLN A 113 -1.36 -8.22 -15.24
C GLN A 113 -0.35 -9.01 -14.38
N GLN A 114 0.44 -8.33 -13.55
CA GLN A 114 1.33 -9.01 -12.59
C GLN A 114 0.54 -9.74 -11.50
N LEU A 115 -0.52 -9.14 -10.97
CA LEU A 115 -1.37 -9.78 -9.94
C LEU A 115 -2.12 -10.98 -10.51
N ILE A 116 -2.65 -10.86 -11.73
CA ILE A 116 -3.28 -11.96 -12.47
C ILE A 116 -2.29 -13.12 -12.62
N ALA A 117 -1.10 -12.86 -13.16
CA ALA A 117 -0.06 -13.87 -13.32
C ALA A 117 0.33 -14.51 -11.98
N GLN A 118 0.43 -13.71 -10.92
CA GLN A 118 0.74 -14.18 -9.57
C GLN A 118 -0.36 -15.10 -9.02
N ILE A 119 -1.64 -14.73 -9.13
CA ILE A 119 -2.78 -15.57 -8.74
C ILE A 119 -2.75 -16.91 -9.47
N ARG A 120 -2.51 -16.90 -10.80
CA ARG A 120 -2.42 -18.12 -11.63
C ARG A 120 -1.25 -19.01 -11.22
N SER A 121 -0.13 -18.41 -10.79
CA SER A 121 1.05 -19.17 -10.33
C SER A 121 0.85 -19.82 -8.96
N TRP A 122 0.11 -19.16 -8.06
CA TRP A 122 -0.09 -19.62 -6.67
C TRP A 122 -1.18 -20.67 -6.55
N THR A 123 -2.24 -20.54 -7.34
CA THR A 123 -3.43 -21.41 -7.24
C THR A 123 -3.08 -22.90 -7.29
N PRO A 124 -2.29 -23.42 -8.27
CA PRO A 124 -1.94 -24.84 -8.32
C PRO A 124 -1.07 -25.29 -7.13
N GLN A 125 -0.17 -24.42 -6.66
CA GLN A 125 0.72 -24.70 -5.54
C GLN A 125 -0.06 -24.81 -4.22
N THR A 126 -1.01 -23.90 -4.01
CA THR A 126 -1.89 -23.92 -2.84
C THR A 126 -2.79 -25.16 -2.85
N GLN A 127 -3.33 -25.54 -4.01
CA GLN A 127 -4.16 -26.74 -4.14
C GLN A 127 -3.41 -28.02 -3.79
N ALA A 128 -2.17 -28.17 -4.24
CA ALA A 128 -1.36 -29.34 -3.96
C ALA A 128 -1.10 -29.57 -2.46
N GLN A 129 -1.25 -28.53 -1.65
CA GLN A 129 -0.99 -28.54 -0.21
C GLN A 129 -2.26 -28.46 0.65
N ALA A 130 -3.44 -28.37 0.01
CA ALA A 130 -4.71 -28.07 0.66
C ALA A 130 -5.65 -29.29 0.73
N GLY A 131 -6.40 -29.40 1.82
CA GLY A 131 -7.54 -30.31 1.90
C GLY A 131 -8.72 -29.86 1.02
N ASP A 132 -9.70 -30.74 0.81
CA ASP A 132 -10.79 -30.56 -0.17
C ASP A 132 -11.54 -29.23 -0.07
N GLU A 133 -11.85 -28.78 1.15
CA GLU A 133 -12.62 -27.54 1.34
C GLU A 133 -11.84 -26.29 0.91
N VAL A 134 -10.56 -26.25 1.26
CA VAL A 134 -9.64 -25.16 0.89
C VAL A 134 -9.39 -25.19 -0.62
N SER A 135 -9.21 -26.36 -1.22
CA SER A 135 -9.07 -26.52 -2.66
C SER A 135 -10.31 -26.02 -3.42
N ARG A 136 -11.53 -26.30 -2.92
CA ARG A 136 -12.77 -25.74 -3.49
C ARG A 136 -12.82 -24.22 -3.39
N ALA A 137 -12.43 -23.65 -2.26
CA ALA A 137 -12.42 -22.20 -2.07
C ALA A 137 -11.40 -21.51 -2.99
N VAL A 138 -10.17 -22.05 -3.08
CA VAL A 138 -9.10 -21.54 -3.94
C VAL A 138 -9.52 -21.57 -5.41
N ASN A 139 -10.23 -22.61 -5.86
CA ASN A 139 -10.73 -22.70 -7.24
C ASN A 139 -11.77 -21.63 -7.62
N ARG A 140 -12.47 -21.03 -6.66
CA ARG A 140 -13.45 -19.97 -6.98
C ARG A 140 -12.78 -18.67 -7.43
N GLY A 141 -11.55 -18.40 -6.97
CA GLY A 141 -10.81 -17.19 -7.32
C GLY A 141 -10.50 -17.10 -8.82
N PRO A 142 -9.81 -18.09 -9.40
CA PRO A 142 -9.56 -18.15 -10.85
C PRO A 142 -10.83 -18.16 -11.69
N ALA A 143 -11.87 -18.90 -11.28
CA ALA A 143 -13.14 -18.93 -12.01
C ALA A 143 -13.80 -17.53 -12.06
N TRP A 144 -13.82 -16.80 -10.94
CA TRP A 144 -14.28 -15.41 -10.93
C TRP A 144 -13.40 -14.52 -11.82
N LEU A 145 -12.08 -14.73 -11.83
CA LEU A 145 -11.15 -13.95 -12.65
C LEU A 145 -11.38 -14.19 -14.15
N ASP A 146 -11.60 -15.44 -14.56
CA ASP A 146 -11.96 -15.83 -15.93
C ASP A 146 -13.23 -15.09 -16.38
N ASP A 147 -14.23 -15.02 -15.51
CA ASP A 147 -15.52 -14.37 -15.79
C ASP A 147 -15.47 -12.82 -15.71
N SER A 148 -14.42 -12.25 -15.11
CA SER A 148 -14.32 -10.80 -14.86
C SER A 148 -14.04 -9.96 -16.10
N GLY A 149 -13.51 -10.55 -17.17
CA GLY A 149 -13.02 -9.83 -18.35
C GLY A 149 -11.74 -9.01 -18.12
N MET A 150 -11.11 -9.09 -16.94
CA MET A 150 -9.91 -8.32 -16.62
C MET A 150 -8.65 -8.79 -17.38
N GLU A 151 -8.63 -10.02 -17.90
CA GLU A 151 -7.50 -10.56 -18.65
C GLU A 151 -7.46 -10.06 -20.10
N THR A 152 -8.64 -9.84 -20.70
CA THR A 152 -8.78 -9.47 -22.12
C THR A 152 -8.83 -7.96 -22.37
N ALA A 153 -8.89 -7.15 -21.31
CA ALA A 153 -8.85 -5.70 -21.42
C ALA A 153 -7.42 -5.21 -21.72
N ASP A 154 -7.18 -4.75 -22.96
CA ASP A 154 -5.89 -4.18 -23.40
C ASP A 154 -5.41 -3.02 -22.50
N GLN A 155 -6.36 -2.22 -22.01
CA GLN A 155 -6.18 -1.33 -20.88
C GLN A 155 -7.44 -1.38 -20.01
N PRO A 156 -7.31 -1.47 -18.67
CA PRO A 156 -8.46 -1.23 -17.81
C PRO A 156 -9.00 0.17 -18.08
N ASP A 157 -10.32 0.31 -18.22
CA ASP A 157 -11.05 1.58 -18.38
C ASP A 157 -11.07 2.41 -17.08
N VAL A 158 -9.97 2.36 -16.34
CA VAL A 158 -9.84 2.95 -15.01
C VAL A 158 -8.70 3.96 -15.05
N PRO A 159 -8.97 5.24 -14.74
CA PRO A 159 -7.92 6.26 -14.69
C PRO A 159 -6.80 5.87 -13.72
N PRO A 160 -5.53 6.15 -14.06
CA PRO A 160 -4.44 5.97 -13.12
C PRO A 160 -4.65 6.88 -11.90
N VAL A 161 -4.49 6.33 -10.71
CA VAL A 161 -4.60 7.07 -9.44
C VAL A 161 -3.36 6.90 -8.59
N PHE A 162 -3.04 7.93 -7.82
CA PHE A 162 -2.08 7.81 -6.72
C PHE A 162 -2.79 7.21 -5.50
N GLY A 163 -2.28 6.11 -4.95
CA GLY A 163 -2.97 5.37 -3.91
C GLY A 163 -2.04 4.68 -2.90
N PRO A 164 -2.60 4.19 -1.78
CA PRO A 164 -1.82 3.67 -0.65
C PRO A 164 -1.22 2.29 -0.95
N GLY A 165 -1.77 1.57 -1.93
CA GLY A 165 -1.30 0.24 -2.34
C GLY A 165 -1.64 -0.90 -1.36
N ASP A 166 -1.79 -0.62 -0.08
CA ASP A 166 -2.32 -1.51 0.95
C ASP A 166 -3.48 -0.81 1.68
N GLY A 167 -4.70 -1.25 1.38
CA GLY A 167 -5.95 -0.71 1.92
C GLY A 167 -6.29 -1.16 3.34
N ASN A 168 -5.36 -1.81 4.06
CA ASN A 168 -5.60 -2.31 5.41
C ASN A 168 -5.97 -1.16 6.38
N LEU A 169 -7.02 -1.35 7.19
CA LEU A 169 -7.46 -0.39 8.21
C LEU A 169 -6.38 -0.04 9.24
N ALA A 170 -5.34 -0.87 9.38
CA ALA A 170 -4.18 -0.54 10.19
C ALA A 170 -3.37 0.68 9.71
N ASN A 171 -3.55 1.09 8.45
CA ASN A 171 -2.85 2.22 7.85
C ASN A 171 -3.61 3.55 7.98
N TYR A 172 -4.75 3.56 8.68
CA TYR A 172 -5.60 4.73 8.90
C TYR A 172 -5.79 4.94 10.41
N LEU A 173 -5.87 6.21 10.82
CA LEU A 173 -6.01 6.66 12.22
C LEU A 173 -7.39 7.29 12.48
#